data_AF-A0A8S9L6S3-F1
#
_entry.id   AF-A0A8S9L6S3-F1
#
_cell.length_a   1.000
_cell.length_b   1.000
_cell.length_c   1.000
_cell.angle_alpha   90.00
_cell.angle_beta   90.00
_cell.angle_gamma   90.00
#
_symmetry.space_group_name_H-M   'P 1'
#
loop_
_entity.id
_entity.type
_entity.pdbx_description
1 polymer ?
#
loop_
_entity_poly.entity_id
_entity_poly.type
_entity_poly.pdbx_seq_one_letter_code
_entity_poly.pdbx_strand_id
1 'polypeptide(L)'
;RYFRRSSEAAIYTNSRDKFNHRKKKFAVEQEKTMENLLGLLRIHVKRGVNLAIRDISSSDPYVVVHSGKQKLKTRVVKHSLNPEWNDHLTLSVTDPNLPVKLMVYDYDVLSADDKMGEAEFNIAQYLEAIKFRHTLEGGLPDGTIIMKIQPSRQNCLSEESHIVWNQGKLVQNMFLRLQHVECGEVEIQLEWIDIPGSRGI
;
A
#
# COMPACT_ATOMS: atom_id res chain seq x y z
N ARG A 1 53.13 15.18 36.72
CA ARG A 1 52.67 14.78 35.37
C ARG A 1 51.48 13.82 35.51
N TYR A 2 50.28 14.36 35.70
CA TYR A 2 49.01 13.62 35.61
C TYR A 2 47.98 14.60 35.04
N PHE A 3 46.97 14.08 34.34
CA PHE A 3 45.86 14.77 33.67
C PHE A 3 46.03 15.15 32.18
N ARG A 4 45.87 14.15 31.31
CA ARG A 4 45.21 14.29 29.98
C ARG A 4 44.86 12.90 29.43
N ARG A 5 43.86 12.23 30.03
CA ARG A 5 43.26 10.97 29.50
C ARG A 5 41.73 10.89 29.65
N SER A 6 41.08 11.94 30.12
CA SER A 6 39.65 11.88 30.53
C SER A 6 38.65 12.26 29.43
N SER A 7 39.05 12.99 28.39
CA SER A 7 38.12 13.61 27.44
C SER A 7 37.69 12.69 26.28
N GLU A 8 38.57 11.83 25.77
CA GLU A 8 38.24 10.95 24.63
C GLU A 8 37.34 9.77 25.03
N ALA A 9 37.56 9.19 26.21
CA ALA A 9 36.71 8.13 26.75
C ALA A 9 35.27 8.61 26.97
N ALA A 10 35.08 9.85 27.42
CA ALA A 10 33.76 10.43 27.65
C ALA A 10 32.96 10.72 26.35
N ILE A 11 33.64 11.02 25.24
CA ILE A 11 33.00 11.25 23.93
C ILE A 11 32.57 9.90 23.32
N TYR A 12 33.41 8.87 23.45
CA TYR A 12 33.11 7.52 22.98
C TYR A 12 31.96 6.86 23.76
N THR A 13 31.91 7.01 25.09
CA THR A 13 30.81 6.47 25.92
C THR A 13 29.49 7.14 25.57
N ASN A 14 29.46 8.47 25.46
CA ASN A 14 28.25 9.24 25.13
C ASN A 14 27.69 8.89 23.74
N SER A 15 28.56 8.57 22.77
CA SER A 15 28.15 8.13 21.43
C SER A 15 27.59 6.71 21.43
N ARG A 16 28.18 5.80 22.22
CA ARG A 16 27.74 4.41 22.36
C ARG A 16 26.41 4.31 23.11
N ASP A 17 26.21 5.13 24.13
CA ASP A 17 24.96 5.20 24.91
C ASP A 17 23.80 5.75 24.05
N LYS A 18 24.05 6.79 23.25
CA LYS A 18 23.06 7.29 22.28
C LYS A 18 22.68 6.25 21.23
N PHE A 19 23.65 5.48 20.73
CA PHE A 19 23.41 4.41 19.77
C PHE A 19 22.59 3.27 20.37
N ASN A 20 22.93 2.83 21.58
CA ASN A 20 22.20 1.79 22.30
C ASN A 20 20.78 2.23 22.65
N HIS A 21 20.58 3.50 23.06
CA HIS A 21 19.27 4.05 23.32
C HIS A 21 18.40 4.11 22.06
N ARG A 22 18.96 4.50 20.92
CA ARG A 22 18.26 4.45 19.62
C ARG A 22 17.89 3.02 19.25
N LYS A 23 18.83 2.07 19.31
CA LYS A 23 18.54 0.64 19.02
C LYS A 23 17.42 0.10 19.91
N LYS A 24 17.45 0.39 21.20
CA LYS A 24 16.40 -0.04 22.14
C LYS A 24 15.05 0.60 21.81
N LYS A 25 15.02 1.90 21.45
CA LYS A 25 13.79 2.56 20.96
C LYS A 25 13.25 1.91 19.69
N PHE A 26 14.11 1.63 18.71
CA PHE A 26 13.71 0.94 17.47
C PHE A 26 13.14 -0.46 17.73
N ALA A 27 13.77 -1.25 18.61
CA ALA A 27 13.30 -2.58 18.96
C ALA A 27 11.92 -2.54 19.65
N VAL A 28 11.74 -1.65 20.63
CA VAL A 28 10.45 -1.44 21.31
C VAL A 28 9.37 -0.96 20.35
N GLU A 29 9.71 -0.07 19.40
CA GLU A 29 8.77 0.40 18.39
C GLU A 29 8.41 -0.70 17.39
N GLN A 30 9.35 -1.58 17.02
CA GLN A 30 9.07 -2.76 16.20
C GLN A 30 8.19 -3.79 16.91
N GLU A 31 8.48 -4.13 18.16
CA GLU A 31 7.64 -5.04 18.97
C GLU A 31 6.21 -4.49 19.09
N LYS A 32 6.08 -3.21 19.44
CA LYS A 32 4.77 -2.54 19.53
C LYS A 32 4.04 -2.47 18.19
N THR A 33 4.76 -2.37 17.08
CA THR A 33 4.17 -2.42 15.74
C THR A 33 3.66 -3.82 15.41
N MET A 34 4.37 -4.87 15.83
CA MET A 34 3.96 -6.27 15.63
C MET A 34 2.74 -6.63 16.49
N GLU A 35 2.68 -6.15 17.74
CA GLU A 35 1.53 -6.36 18.64
C GLU A 35 0.23 -5.73 18.10
N ASN A 36 0.33 -4.64 17.35
CA ASN A 36 -0.82 -3.96 16.77
C ASN A 36 -1.07 -4.33 15.31
N LEU A 37 -0.24 -5.20 14.72
CA LEU A 37 -0.38 -5.64 13.35
C LEU A 37 -1.60 -6.55 13.22
N LEU A 38 -2.56 -6.15 12.41
CA LEU A 38 -3.71 -6.98 12.07
C LEU A 38 -3.31 -8.03 11.03
N GLY A 39 -2.55 -7.61 10.01
CA GLY A 39 -1.99 -8.47 8.97
C GLY A 39 -1.44 -7.63 7.83
N LEU A 40 -1.26 -8.24 6.65
CA LEU A 40 -0.77 -7.53 5.47
C LEU A 40 -1.83 -7.43 4.38
N LEU A 41 -1.92 -6.28 3.75
CA LEU A 41 -2.70 -6.04 2.56
C LEU A 41 -1.76 -6.05 1.35
N ARG A 42 -1.88 -7.08 0.51
CA ARG A 42 -1.20 -7.14 -0.78
C ARG A 42 -2.07 -6.49 -1.85
N ILE A 43 -1.53 -5.48 -2.49
CA ILE A 43 -2.15 -4.73 -3.59
C ILE A 43 -1.44 -5.13 -4.86
N HIS A 44 -2.12 -5.86 -5.74
CA HIS A 44 -1.66 -6.12 -7.10
C HIS A 44 -2.07 -4.93 -7.98
N VAL A 45 -1.11 -4.09 -8.33
CA VAL A 45 -1.31 -2.98 -9.27
C VAL A 45 -1.13 -3.53 -10.68
N LYS A 46 -2.23 -3.81 -11.37
CA LYS A 46 -2.21 -4.54 -12.64
C LYS A 46 -1.80 -3.62 -13.79
N ARG A 47 -2.64 -2.63 -14.09
CA ARG A 47 -2.46 -1.76 -15.26
C ARG A 47 -3.11 -0.40 -15.09
N GLY A 48 -2.63 0.56 -15.88
CA GLY A 48 -3.27 1.84 -16.12
C GLY A 48 -4.03 1.81 -17.44
N VAL A 49 -5.09 2.59 -17.54
CA VAL A 49 -5.92 2.69 -18.74
C VAL A 49 -6.13 4.15 -19.09
N ASN A 50 -5.76 4.52 -20.32
CA ASN A 50 -5.91 5.86 -20.87
C ASN A 50 -5.43 6.96 -19.89
N LEU A 51 -4.22 6.79 -19.36
CA LEU A 51 -3.59 7.76 -18.47
C LEU A 51 -3.29 9.07 -19.20
N ALA A 52 -3.13 10.13 -18.44
CA ALA A 52 -2.80 11.45 -18.94
C ALA A 52 -1.42 11.53 -19.61
N ILE A 53 -1.26 12.43 -20.58
CA ILE A 53 0.02 12.73 -21.21
C ILE A 53 0.72 13.82 -20.38
N ARG A 54 1.98 13.60 -19.99
CA ARG A 54 2.81 14.62 -19.34
C ARG A 54 4.13 14.89 -20.08
N ASP A 55 4.55 14.01 -20.99
CA ASP A 55 5.56 14.32 -22.02
C ASP A 55 4.92 14.91 -23.30
N ILE A 56 5.72 15.01 -24.37
CA ILE A 56 5.31 15.51 -25.69
C ILE A 56 4.12 14.72 -26.27
N SER A 57 4.11 13.39 -26.11
CA SER A 57 3.09 12.51 -26.72
C SER A 57 2.72 11.28 -25.90
N SER A 58 3.37 11.07 -24.75
CA SER A 58 3.19 9.90 -23.89
C SER A 58 3.53 10.28 -22.45
N SER A 59 3.65 9.28 -21.58
CA SER A 59 4.30 9.36 -20.27
C SER A 59 5.07 8.06 -19.98
N ASP A 60 5.89 8.11 -18.94
CA ASP A 60 6.62 7.03 -18.28
C ASP A 60 6.00 6.75 -16.89
N PRO A 61 4.77 6.21 -16.80
CA PRO A 61 4.03 6.21 -15.56
C PRO A 61 4.49 5.17 -14.54
N TYR A 62 4.42 5.55 -13.26
CA TYR A 62 4.51 4.65 -12.10
C TYR A 62 3.50 5.02 -11.03
N VAL A 63 3.19 4.05 -10.16
CA VAL A 63 2.21 4.22 -9.09
C VAL A 63 2.91 4.28 -7.74
N VAL A 64 2.48 5.23 -6.91
CA VAL A 64 2.85 5.34 -5.50
C VAL A 64 1.64 5.03 -4.64
N VAL A 65 1.76 4.04 -3.76
CA VAL A 65 0.75 3.73 -2.75
C VAL A 65 1.20 4.23 -1.38
N HIS A 66 0.30 4.92 -0.70
CA HIS A 66 0.52 5.47 0.63
C HIS A 66 -0.59 5.08 1.60
N SER A 67 -0.21 4.66 2.81
CA SER A 67 -1.14 4.45 3.92
C SER A 67 -0.43 4.72 5.25
N GLY A 68 -0.93 5.70 6.00
CA GLY A 68 -0.29 6.18 7.22
C GLY A 68 1.14 6.69 6.96
N LYS A 69 2.15 6.00 7.47
CA LYS A 69 3.58 6.32 7.24
C LYS A 69 4.23 5.50 6.12
N GLN A 70 3.52 4.51 5.57
CA GLN A 70 4.07 3.59 4.58
C GLN A 70 3.97 4.19 3.18
N LYS A 71 5.03 4.05 2.39
CA LYS A 71 5.08 4.48 0.99
C LYS A 71 5.74 3.39 0.16
N LEU A 72 5.03 2.86 -0.82
CA LEU A 72 5.49 1.83 -1.74
C LEU A 72 5.32 2.34 -3.18
N LYS A 73 6.12 1.83 -4.11
CA LYS A 73 6.03 2.24 -5.52
C LYS A 73 6.20 1.05 -6.46
N THR A 74 5.54 1.12 -7.61
CA THR A 74 5.76 0.19 -8.72
C THR A 74 7.04 0.54 -9.48
N ARG A 75 7.40 -0.30 -10.44
CA ARG A 75 8.30 0.07 -11.52
C ARG A 75 7.70 1.16 -12.41
N VAL A 76 8.58 1.84 -13.12
CA VAL A 76 8.25 2.74 -14.22
C VAL A 76 8.03 1.92 -15.48
N VAL A 77 6.97 2.21 -16.23
CA VAL A 77 6.75 1.66 -17.58
C VAL A 77 6.93 2.80 -18.57
N LYS A 78 7.89 2.68 -19.49
CA LYS A 78 8.22 3.77 -20.41
C LYS A 78 7.23 3.90 -21.57
N HIS A 79 6.99 5.13 -22.00
CA HIS A 79 6.26 5.52 -23.19
C HIS A 79 4.93 4.79 -23.35
N SER A 80 4.09 4.80 -22.30
CA SER A 80 2.78 4.17 -22.33
C SER A 80 1.74 4.91 -21.49
N LEU A 81 0.60 5.18 -22.11
CA LEU A 81 -0.62 5.63 -21.42
C LEU A 81 -1.51 4.46 -20.97
N ASN A 82 -1.13 3.22 -21.31
CA ASN A 82 -1.80 1.99 -20.91
C ASN A 82 -0.77 1.00 -20.34
N PRO A 83 -0.05 1.37 -19.26
CA PRO A 83 1.04 0.57 -18.73
C PRO A 83 0.53 -0.70 -18.08
N GLU A 84 1.24 -1.82 -18.27
CA GLU A 84 1.06 -3.04 -17.49
C GLU A 84 2.17 -3.14 -16.44
N TRP A 85 1.84 -2.78 -15.20
CA TRP A 85 2.77 -2.90 -14.08
C TRP A 85 2.82 -4.32 -13.54
N ASN A 86 1.68 -4.96 -13.28
CA ASN A 86 1.62 -6.29 -12.65
C ASN A 86 2.55 -6.42 -11.42
N ASP A 87 2.65 -5.35 -10.64
CA ASP A 87 3.52 -5.28 -9.46
C ASP A 87 2.70 -5.53 -8.19
N HIS A 88 3.28 -6.23 -7.21
CA HIS A 88 2.67 -6.46 -5.91
C HIS A 88 3.29 -5.55 -4.84
N LEU A 89 2.47 -4.69 -4.25
CA LEU A 89 2.84 -3.81 -3.14
C LEU A 89 2.16 -4.30 -1.86
N THR A 90 2.92 -4.56 -0.79
CA THR A 90 2.39 -5.14 0.45
C THR A 90 2.48 -4.14 1.61
N LEU A 91 1.33 -3.71 2.11
CA LEU A 91 1.21 -2.80 3.25
C LEU A 91 0.97 -3.58 4.55
N SER A 92 1.60 -3.16 5.63
CA SER A 92 1.28 -3.62 6.99
C SER A 92 0.06 -2.87 7.53
N VAL A 93 -1.01 -3.57 7.90
CA VAL A 93 -2.24 -2.94 8.39
C VAL A 93 -2.27 -2.99 9.91
N THR A 94 -2.12 -1.82 10.54
CA THR A 94 -2.21 -1.65 12.01
C THR A 94 -3.48 -0.89 12.42
N ASP A 95 -3.97 0.02 11.57
CA ASP A 95 -5.24 0.72 11.73
C ASP A 95 -6.05 0.59 10.43
N PRO A 96 -7.19 -0.13 10.46
CA PRO A 96 -8.00 -0.39 9.27
C PRO A 96 -8.79 0.83 8.78
N ASN A 97 -8.86 1.90 9.58
CA ASN A 97 -9.57 3.13 9.22
C ASN A 97 -8.72 4.07 8.37
N LEU A 98 -7.41 3.84 8.30
CA LEU A 98 -6.52 4.65 7.46
C LEU A 98 -6.83 4.38 5.99
N PRO A 99 -7.08 5.42 5.20
CA PRO A 99 -7.29 5.25 3.77
C PRO A 99 -6.00 4.80 3.08
N VAL A 100 -6.16 4.13 1.94
CA VAL A 100 -5.08 3.83 1.00
C VAL A 100 -5.17 4.83 -0.14
N LYS A 101 -4.12 5.63 -0.28
CA LYS A 101 -3.97 6.61 -1.36
C LYS A 101 -3.10 6.02 -2.46
N LEU A 102 -3.58 6.08 -3.69
CA LEU A 102 -2.89 5.68 -4.91
C LEU A 102 -2.66 6.93 -5.75
N MET A 103 -1.41 7.23 -6.08
CA MET A 103 -1.04 8.37 -6.91
C MET A 103 -0.25 7.87 -8.11
N VAL A 104 -0.56 8.41 -9.30
CA VAL A 104 0.19 8.11 -10.52
C VAL A 104 1.09 9.29 -10.83
N TYR A 105 2.31 9.00 -11.26
CA TYR A 105 3.33 9.99 -11.60
C TYR A 105 3.97 9.64 -12.93
N ASP A 106 4.36 10.66 -13.68
CA ASP A 106 5.25 10.54 -14.84
C ASP A 106 6.71 10.67 -14.37
N TYR A 107 7.56 9.71 -14.73
CA TYR A 107 8.96 9.72 -14.31
C TYR A 107 9.81 10.58 -15.24
N ASP A 108 10.47 11.59 -14.67
CA ASP A 108 11.37 12.47 -15.39
C ASP A 108 12.82 12.33 -14.94
N VAL A 109 13.74 12.29 -15.90
CA VAL A 109 15.19 12.16 -15.60
C VAL A 109 15.80 13.48 -15.11
N LEU A 110 15.30 14.61 -15.63
CA LEU A 110 15.93 15.94 -15.46
C LEU A 110 15.06 16.94 -14.67
N SER A 111 13.81 16.58 -14.40
CA SER A 111 12.81 17.40 -13.70
C SER A 111 12.21 16.64 -12.51
N ALA A 112 11.35 17.31 -11.75
CA ALA A 112 10.50 16.65 -10.79
C ALA A 112 9.37 15.93 -11.52
N ASP A 113 9.09 14.69 -11.12
CA ASP A 113 8.01 13.86 -11.66
C ASP A 113 6.65 14.55 -11.63
N ASP A 114 5.97 14.57 -12.78
CA ASP A 114 4.66 15.18 -12.94
C ASP A 114 3.53 14.31 -12.39
N LYS A 115 2.52 14.92 -11.77
CA LYS A 115 1.35 14.18 -11.28
C LYS A 115 0.40 13.82 -12.42
N MET A 116 -0.03 12.57 -12.42
CA MET A 116 -0.97 11.98 -13.38
C MET A 116 -2.29 11.55 -12.73
N GLY A 117 -2.63 12.17 -11.59
CA GLY A 117 -3.87 11.93 -10.85
C GLY A 117 -3.72 11.01 -9.66
N GLU A 118 -4.80 10.94 -8.88
CA GLU A 118 -4.82 10.19 -7.62
C GLU A 118 -6.20 9.58 -7.34
N ALA A 119 -6.22 8.50 -6.57
CA ALA A 119 -7.43 7.86 -6.08
C ALA A 119 -7.24 7.44 -4.63
N GLU A 120 -8.34 7.42 -3.88
CA GLU A 120 -8.36 6.96 -2.50
C GLU A 120 -9.42 5.87 -2.33
N PHE A 121 -9.10 4.85 -1.54
CA PHE A 121 -10.04 3.81 -1.14
C PHE A 121 -9.82 3.36 0.30
N ASN A 122 -10.87 2.80 0.91
CA ASN A 122 -10.85 2.23 2.25
C ASN A 122 -11.00 0.71 2.18
N ILE A 123 -10.45 -0.01 3.16
CA ILE A 123 -10.44 -1.48 3.19
C ILE A 123 -11.41 -2.08 4.22
N ALA A 124 -12.19 -1.29 4.96
CA ALA A 124 -13.08 -1.77 6.01
C ALA A 124 -14.04 -2.85 5.53
N GLN A 125 -14.73 -2.63 4.41
CA GLN A 125 -15.64 -3.61 3.80
C GLN A 125 -14.92 -4.90 3.38
N TYR A 126 -13.67 -4.79 2.91
CA TYR A 126 -12.85 -5.96 2.61
C TYR A 126 -12.51 -6.74 3.88
N LEU A 127 -12.11 -6.05 4.96
CA LEU A 127 -11.77 -6.69 6.22
C LEU A 127 -13.00 -7.29 6.93
N GLU A 128 -14.18 -6.71 6.78
CA GLU A 128 -15.44 -7.33 7.23
C GLU A 128 -15.68 -8.67 6.53
N ALA A 129 -15.45 -8.74 5.21
CA ALA A 129 -15.51 -10.01 4.49
C ALA A 129 -14.42 -11.00 4.96
N ILE A 130 -13.20 -10.53 5.26
CA ILE A 130 -12.14 -11.35 5.85
C ILE A 130 -12.58 -11.94 7.19
N LYS A 131 -13.20 -11.15 8.09
CA LYS A 131 -13.72 -11.65 9.37
C LYS A 131 -14.79 -12.73 9.17
N PHE A 132 -15.69 -12.51 8.23
CA PHE A 132 -16.76 -13.44 7.92
C PHE A 132 -16.22 -14.80 7.43
N ARG A 133 -15.06 -14.84 6.77
CA ARG A 133 -14.49 -16.09 6.23
C ARG A 133 -14.28 -17.17 7.30
N HIS A 134 -14.00 -16.79 8.54
CA HIS A 134 -13.78 -17.74 9.64
C HIS A 134 -15.05 -18.47 10.06
N THR A 135 -16.23 -17.93 9.70
CA THR A 135 -17.53 -18.57 9.95
C THR A 135 -17.93 -19.58 8.88
N LEU A 136 -17.16 -19.65 7.77
CA LEU A 136 -17.42 -20.52 6.64
C LEU A 136 -16.67 -21.84 6.79
N GLU A 137 -17.21 -22.76 7.58
CA GLU A 137 -16.71 -24.13 7.69
C GLU A 137 -16.80 -24.84 6.32
N GLY A 138 -15.66 -25.30 5.79
CA GLY A 138 -15.59 -26.04 4.52
C GLY A 138 -15.31 -25.22 3.26
N GLY A 139 -15.14 -23.90 3.38
CA GLY A 139 -14.89 -23.00 2.25
C GLY A 139 -16.12 -22.75 1.38
N LEU A 140 -15.96 -21.95 0.33
CA LEU A 140 -17.02 -21.64 -0.64
C LEU A 140 -16.62 -22.10 -2.05
N PRO A 141 -17.60 -22.29 -2.96
CA PRO A 141 -17.30 -22.45 -4.37
C PRO A 141 -16.48 -21.27 -4.91
N ASP A 142 -15.50 -21.55 -5.76
CA ASP A 142 -14.74 -20.51 -6.44
C ASP A 142 -15.65 -19.61 -7.28
N GLY A 143 -15.41 -18.30 -7.20
CA GLY A 143 -16.23 -17.28 -7.84
C GLY A 143 -17.42 -16.78 -7.01
N THR A 144 -17.61 -17.29 -5.78
CA THR A 144 -18.68 -16.78 -4.90
C THR A 144 -18.45 -15.31 -4.56
N ILE A 145 -19.38 -14.44 -4.93
CA ILE A 145 -19.33 -13.01 -4.59
C ILE A 145 -19.85 -12.84 -3.16
N ILE A 146 -18.99 -12.36 -2.26
CA ILE A 146 -19.32 -12.09 -0.86
C ILE A 146 -19.96 -10.72 -0.70
N MET A 147 -19.44 -9.73 -1.42
CA MET A 147 -19.89 -8.35 -1.32
C MET A 147 -19.67 -7.61 -2.64
N LYS A 148 -20.59 -6.68 -2.93
CA LYS A 148 -20.52 -5.77 -4.07
C LYS A 148 -20.50 -4.33 -3.56
N ILE A 149 -19.64 -3.50 -4.13
CA ILE A 149 -19.48 -2.10 -3.75
C ILE A 149 -19.70 -1.26 -5.01
N GLN A 150 -20.71 -0.40 -4.97
CA GLN A 150 -21.09 0.43 -6.11
C GLN A 150 -20.21 1.69 -6.21
N PRO A 151 -19.94 2.17 -7.44
CA PRO A 151 -19.49 3.53 -7.66
C PRO A 151 -20.41 4.55 -7.00
N SER A 152 -19.82 5.57 -6.40
CA SER A 152 -20.56 6.68 -5.82
C SER A 152 -19.75 7.98 -5.92
N ARG A 153 -20.37 9.10 -5.55
CA ARG A 153 -19.66 10.40 -5.49
C ARG A 153 -18.65 10.47 -4.34
N GLN A 154 -18.66 9.50 -3.44
CA GLN A 154 -17.83 9.45 -2.24
C GLN A 154 -16.67 8.46 -2.37
N ASN A 155 -16.56 7.73 -3.48
CA ASN A 155 -15.46 6.81 -3.74
C ASN A 155 -14.87 7.04 -5.14
N CYS A 156 -13.74 6.38 -5.41
CA CYS A 156 -13.06 6.49 -6.70
C CYS A 156 -13.36 5.30 -7.63
N LEU A 157 -14.37 4.48 -7.36
CA LEU A 157 -14.67 3.32 -8.22
C LEU A 157 -15.25 3.79 -9.56
N SER A 158 -14.73 3.27 -10.68
CA SER A 158 -15.32 3.51 -12.01
C SER A 158 -16.38 2.49 -12.39
N GLU A 159 -16.37 1.30 -11.77
CA GLU A 159 -17.34 0.22 -11.94
C GLU A 159 -17.58 -0.53 -10.62
N GLU A 160 -18.56 -1.45 -10.60
CA GLU A 160 -18.89 -2.27 -9.43
C GLU A 160 -17.68 -3.10 -8.99
N SER A 161 -17.22 -2.89 -7.76
CA SER A 161 -16.15 -3.69 -7.15
C SER A 161 -16.73 -4.93 -6.46
N HIS A 162 -16.12 -6.09 -6.70
CA HIS A 162 -16.53 -7.35 -6.07
C HIS A 162 -15.47 -7.85 -5.12
N ILE A 163 -15.91 -8.28 -3.93
CA ILE A 163 -15.14 -9.14 -3.02
C ILE A 163 -15.58 -10.58 -3.29
N VAL A 164 -14.65 -11.41 -3.73
CA VAL A 164 -14.92 -12.74 -4.29
C VAL A 164 -14.07 -13.78 -3.57
N TRP A 165 -14.68 -14.92 -3.25
CA TRP A 165 -13.96 -16.12 -2.83
C TRP A 165 -13.37 -16.82 -4.06
N ASN A 166 -12.05 -16.97 -4.09
CA ASN A 166 -11.34 -17.56 -5.21
C ASN A 166 -10.11 -18.34 -4.71
N GLN A 167 -10.04 -19.64 -4.99
CA GLN A 167 -8.91 -20.50 -4.68
C GLN A 167 -8.50 -20.45 -3.19
N GLY A 168 -9.49 -20.54 -2.30
CA GLY A 168 -9.26 -20.58 -0.85
C GLY A 168 -8.94 -19.23 -0.21
N LYS A 169 -9.05 -18.12 -0.94
CA LYS A 169 -8.81 -16.76 -0.43
C LYS A 169 -9.87 -15.79 -0.91
N LEU A 170 -10.01 -14.67 -0.18
CA LEU A 170 -10.82 -13.56 -0.63
C LEU A 170 -9.97 -12.59 -1.43
N VAL A 171 -10.47 -12.16 -2.57
CA VAL A 171 -9.86 -11.12 -3.41
C VAL A 171 -10.87 -10.02 -3.67
N GLN A 172 -10.41 -8.77 -3.76
CA GLN A 172 -11.25 -7.65 -4.21
C GLN A 172 -10.70 -7.07 -5.50
N ASN A 173 -11.50 -7.07 -6.57
CA ASN A 173 -11.15 -6.39 -7.81
C ASN A 173 -11.68 -4.96 -7.79
N MET A 174 -10.86 -3.99 -8.20
CA MET A 174 -11.23 -2.59 -8.22
C MET A 174 -10.68 -1.90 -9.46
N PHE A 175 -11.52 -1.09 -10.10
CA PHE A 175 -11.10 -0.11 -11.09
C PHE A 175 -11.30 1.28 -10.49
N LEU A 176 -10.20 2.03 -10.42
CA LEU A 176 -10.16 3.34 -9.77
C LEU A 176 -10.07 4.43 -10.83
N ARG A 177 -11.06 5.31 -10.88
CA ARG A 177 -11.02 6.55 -11.67
C ARG A 177 -10.13 7.56 -10.95
N LEU A 178 -9.08 8.00 -11.64
CA LEU A 178 -8.17 9.00 -11.10
C LEU A 178 -8.86 10.37 -11.04
N GLN A 179 -8.64 11.08 -9.94
CA GLN A 179 -9.09 12.44 -9.67
C GLN A 179 -7.95 13.43 -9.92
N HIS A 180 -8.30 14.71 -10.05
CA HIS A 180 -7.36 15.81 -10.29
C HIS A 180 -6.51 15.62 -11.56
N VAL A 181 -7.09 14.93 -12.56
CA VAL A 181 -6.49 14.63 -13.85
C VAL A 181 -7.60 14.54 -14.91
N GLU A 182 -7.28 14.84 -16.15
CA GLU A 182 -8.21 14.86 -17.28
C GLU A 182 -8.69 13.46 -17.72
N CYS A 183 -7.87 12.43 -17.51
CA CYS A 183 -8.20 11.04 -17.80
C CYS A 183 -7.32 10.07 -17.02
N GLY A 184 -7.72 8.79 -16.98
CA GLY A 184 -6.94 7.72 -16.40
C GLY A 184 -7.72 6.88 -15.40
N GLU A 185 -7.57 5.57 -15.53
CA GLU A 185 -8.05 4.59 -14.57
C GLU A 185 -6.92 3.63 -14.19
N VAL A 186 -6.96 3.09 -12.97
CA VAL A 186 -6.02 2.07 -12.50
C VAL A 186 -6.79 0.84 -12.05
N GLU A 187 -6.43 -0.31 -12.61
CA GLU A 187 -6.96 -1.61 -12.20
C GLU A 187 -6.08 -2.21 -11.11
N ILE A 188 -6.67 -2.54 -9.96
CA ILE A 188 -5.99 -3.19 -8.85
C ILE A 188 -6.76 -4.41 -8.34
N GLN A 189 -6.06 -5.31 -7.67
CA GLN A 189 -6.66 -6.40 -6.88
C GLN A 189 -6.07 -6.43 -5.48
N LEU A 190 -6.93 -6.53 -4.47
CA LEU A 190 -6.54 -6.69 -3.07
C LEU A 190 -6.54 -8.16 -2.67
N GLU A 191 -5.56 -8.52 -1.84
CA GLU A 191 -5.46 -9.81 -1.17
C GLU A 191 -4.98 -9.62 0.28
N TRP A 192 -5.63 -10.31 1.21
CA TRP A 192 -5.25 -10.31 2.63
C TRP A 192 -4.27 -11.45 2.93
N ILE A 193 -3.24 -11.16 3.73
CA ILE A 193 -2.26 -12.13 4.19
C ILE A 193 -2.21 -12.10 5.72
N ASP A 194 -2.53 -13.22 6.33
CA ASP A 194 -2.42 -13.42 7.77
C ASP A 194 -0.95 -13.60 8.18
N ILE A 195 -0.58 -13.03 9.33
CA ILE A 195 0.76 -13.13 9.88
C ILE A 195 0.71 -13.93 11.18
N PRO A 196 1.34 -15.12 11.25
CA PRO A 196 1.39 -15.89 12.48
C PRO A 196 1.97 -15.06 13.63
N GLY A 197 1.27 -15.02 14.76
CA GLY A 197 1.67 -14.26 15.94
C GLY A 197 1.35 -12.76 15.89
N SER A 198 0.71 -12.27 14.82
CA SER A 198 0.10 -10.94 14.83
C SER A 198 -1.20 -10.93 15.64
N ARG A 199 -1.76 -9.74 15.87
CA ARG A 199 -3.07 -9.59 16.51
C ARG A 199 -4.19 -10.27 15.71
N GLY A 200 -4.02 -10.37 14.39
CA GLY A 200 -5.04 -10.89 13.49
C GLY A 200 -6.21 -9.93 13.31
N ILE A 201 -7.23 -10.41 12.59
CA ILE A 201 -8.48 -9.72 12.29
C ILE A 201 -9.66 -10.44 12.91
#